data_AF-A0A7Y9KZ73-F1
#
_entry.id   AF-A0A7Y9KZ73-F1
#
_cell.length_a   1.000
_cell.length_b   1.000
_cell.length_c   1.000
_cell.angle_alpha   90.00
_cell.angle_beta   90.00
_cell.angle_gamma   90.00
#
_symmetry.space_group_name_H-M   'P 1'
#
loop_
_entity.id
_entity.type
_entity.pdbx_description
1 polymer ?
#
loop_
_entity_poly.entity_id
_entity_poly.type
_entity_poly.pdbx_seq_one_letter_code
_entity_poly.pdbx_strand_id
1 'polypeptide(L)'
;MTHNQFGTQEVPAGFALPKAAVKLLNTAALARWSTGWQWSADNSDNPFVTIHVADPETREYFKYTWHSRGTGALRLFSKIRQAQAGAPWVDAPSVKAAEFRVREVAAKNS
;
A
#
# COMPACT_ATOMS: atom_id res chain seq x y z
N MET A 1 14.78 13.92 -13.06
CA MET A 1 13.94 14.12 -11.85
C MET A 1 12.53 13.62 -12.14
N THR A 2 11.93 13.00 -11.11
CA THR A 2 10.49 12.76 -10.87
C THR A 2 9.64 12.08 -11.95
N HIS A 3 9.48 10.76 -11.86
CA HIS A 3 8.31 10.04 -12.40
C HIS A 3 7.81 9.01 -11.37
N ASN A 4 7.48 9.46 -10.16
CA ASN A 4 6.61 8.72 -9.22
C ASN A 4 5.20 9.31 -9.27
N GLN A 5 4.67 9.57 -10.48
CA GLN A 5 3.25 9.90 -10.61
C GLN A 5 2.48 8.59 -10.78
N PHE A 6 2.09 8.00 -9.64
CA PHE A 6 1.01 7.04 -9.64
C PHE A 6 -0.24 7.81 -10.08
N GLY A 7 -0.76 7.51 -11.28
CA GLY A 7 -1.98 8.12 -11.79
C GLY A 7 -3.08 7.93 -10.76
N THR A 8 -3.49 9.02 -10.13
CA THR A 8 -4.55 8.99 -9.12
C THR A 8 -5.85 9.20 -9.86
N GLN A 9 -6.56 8.11 -10.14
CA GLN A 9 -7.98 8.23 -10.40
C GLN A 9 -8.63 8.82 -9.13
N GLU A 10 -9.58 9.74 -9.30
CA GLU A 10 -10.36 10.26 -8.19
C GLU A 10 -10.99 9.10 -7.40
N VAL A 11 -11.12 9.28 -6.09
CA VAL A 11 -11.70 8.26 -5.20
C VAL A 11 -13.12 7.95 -5.71
N PRO A 12 -13.44 6.69 -6.05
CA PRO A 12 -14.78 6.33 -6.51
C PRO A 12 -15.86 6.74 -5.51
N ALA A 13 -16.99 7.26 -6.01
CA ALA A 13 -18.08 7.72 -5.17
C ALA A 13 -18.56 6.62 -4.20
N GLY A 14 -18.72 6.96 -2.92
CA GLY A 14 -19.13 6.02 -1.88
C GLY A 14 -18.00 5.11 -1.35
N PHE A 15 -16.78 5.22 -1.88
CA PHE A 15 -15.62 4.47 -1.38
C PHE A 15 -14.66 5.36 -0.59
N ALA A 16 -13.95 4.73 0.34
CA ALA A 16 -12.88 5.34 1.11
C ALA A 16 -11.73 4.35 1.24
N LEU A 17 -10.53 4.86 1.56
CA LEU A 17 -9.41 4.00 1.88
C LEU A 17 -9.74 3.10 3.07
N PRO A 18 -9.43 1.79 3.02
CA PRO A 18 -9.61 0.90 4.15
C PRO A 18 -8.88 1.40 5.40
N LYS A 19 -9.49 1.31 6.58
CA LYS A 19 -8.87 1.78 7.85
C LYS A 19 -7.46 1.21 8.08
N ALA A 20 -7.25 -0.06 7.73
CA ALA A 20 -5.95 -0.71 7.83
C ALA A 20 -4.90 -0.09 6.88
N ALA A 21 -5.32 0.31 5.66
CA ALA A 21 -4.46 1.01 4.71
C ALA A 21 -4.05 2.39 5.24
N VAL A 22 -5.02 3.17 5.72
CA VAL A 22 -4.78 4.51 6.31
C VAL A 22 -3.77 4.42 7.46
N LYS A 23 -3.94 3.45 8.35
CA LYS A 23 -3.03 3.26 9.49
C LYS A 23 -1.61 2.89 9.05
N LEU A 24 -1.48 2.03 8.05
CA LEU A 24 -0.18 1.67 7.48
C LEU A 24 0.49 2.90 6.82
N LEU A 25 -0.25 3.65 6.00
CA LEU A 25 0.23 4.86 5.34
C LEU A 25 0.72 5.90 6.35
N ASN A 26 -0.07 6.19 7.38
CA ASN A 26 0.33 7.14 8.43
C ASN A 26 1.58 6.67 9.18
N THR A 27 1.66 5.38 9.50
CA THR A 27 2.82 4.81 10.19
C THR A 27 4.07 4.89 9.33
N ALA A 28 3.95 4.62 8.02
CA ALA A 28 5.03 4.73 7.05
C ALA A 28 5.48 6.18 6.84
N ALA A 29 4.55 7.12 6.73
CA ALA A 29 4.87 8.54 6.60
C ALA A 29 5.64 9.06 7.83
N LEU A 30 5.24 8.67 9.05
CA LEU A 30 5.98 9.00 10.27
C LEU A 30 7.38 8.38 10.30
N ALA A 31 7.55 7.20 9.74
CA ALA A 31 8.83 6.54 9.54
C ALA A 31 9.66 7.12 8.38
N ARG A 32 9.18 8.18 7.71
CA ARG A 32 9.78 8.79 6.49
C ARG A 32 9.88 7.82 5.30
N TRP A 33 9.06 6.77 5.29
CA TRP A 33 8.93 5.90 4.13
C TRP A 33 8.09 6.59 3.04
N SER A 34 8.38 6.26 1.78
CA SER A 34 7.55 6.68 0.65
C SER A 34 6.19 6.00 0.72
N THR A 35 5.12 6.77 0.51
CA THR A 35 3.75 6.27 0.57
C THR A 35 2.97 6.68 -0.68
N GLY A 36 2.00 5.87 -1.09
CA GLY A 36 1.14 6.18 -2.22
C GLY A 36 -0.06 5.24 -2.30
N TRP A 37 -1.08 5.66 -3.02
CA TRP A 37 -2.22 4.81 -3.37
C TRP A 37 -2.71 5.11 -4.78
N GLN A 38 -3.32 4.11 -5.40
CA GLN A 38 -3.89 4.20 -6.73
C GLN A 38 -5.25 3.52 -6.75
N TRP A 39 -6.27 4.27 -7.14
CA TRP A 39 -7.60 3.73 -7.46
C TRP A 39 -7.65 3.31 -8.92
N SER A 40 -8.40 2.25 -9.18
CA SER A 40 -8.71 1.73 -10.52
C SER A 40 -10.01 0.92 -10.43
N ALA A 41 -10.53 0.51 -11.57
CA ALA A 41 -11.61 -0.45 -11.67
C ALA A 41 -11.18 -1.71 -12.44
N ASP A 42 -11.80 -2.85 -12.15
CA ASP A 42 -11.64 -4.07 -12.95
C ASP A 42 -12.48 -4.01 -14.23
N ASN A 43 -12.47 -5.10 -15.02
CA ASN A 43 -13.26 -5.19 -16.27
C ASN A 43 -14.79 -5.16 -16.07
N SER A 44 -15.25 -5.21 -14.82
CA SER A 44 -16.66 -5.13 -14.44
C SER A 44 -16.95 -3.84 -13.68
N ASP A 45 -16.11 -2.82 -13.83
CA ASP A 45 -16.17 -1.52 -13.16
C ASP A 45 -16.16 -1.59 -11.62
N ASN A 46 -15.75 -2.72 -11.04
CA ASN A 46 -15.65 -2.84 -9.60
C ASN A 46 -14.39 -2.10 -9.12
N PRO A 47 -14.53 -1.13 -8.19
CA PRO A 47 -13.38 -0.37 -7.74
C PRO A 47 -12.45 -1.23 -6.89
N PHE A 48 -11.16 -0.97 -7.06
CA PHE A 48 -10.09 -1.46 -6.21
C PHE A 48 -9.07 -0.36 -5.96
N VAL A 49 -8.34 -0.50 -4.86
CA VAL A 49 -7.25 0.40 -4.49
C VAL A 49 -6.00 -0.39 -4.19
N THR A 50 -4.89 0.04 -4.76
CA THR A 50 -3.55 -0.45 -4.44
C THR A 50 -2.82 0.57 -3.58
N ILE A 51 -2.24 0.09 -2.49
CA ILE A 51 -1.45 0.87 -1.52
C ILE A 51 0.00 0.49 -1.69
N HIS A 52 0.85 1.51 -1.72
CA HIS A 52 2.28 1.43 -1.93
C HIS A 52 3.00 2.04 -0.74
N VAL A 53 3.91 1.28 -0.14
CA VAL A 53 4.74 1.73 0.98
C VAL A 53 6.16 1.24 0.74
N ALA A 54 7.15 2.14 0.75
CA ALA A 54 8.52 1.78 0.44
C ALA A 54 9.55 2.51 1.32
N ASP A 55 10.49 1.77 1.85
CA ASP A 55 11.65 2.31 2.57
C ASP A 55 12.61 2.98 1.58
N PRO A 56 12.95 4.27 1.72
CA PRO A 56 13.91 4.94 0.84
C PRO A 56 15.33 4.35 0.92
N GLU A 57 15.72 3.78 2.07
CA GLU A 57 17.08 3.29 2.32
C GLU A 57 17.26 1.87 1.78
N THR A 58 16.50 0.92 2.32
CA THR A 58 16.61 -0.50 1.93
C THR A 58 15.91 -0.81 0.60
N ARG A 59 15.04 0.11 0.14
CA ARG A 59 14.11 -0.15 -0.98
C ARG A 59 13.20 -1.35 -0.70
N GLU A 60 12.98 -1.69 0.57
CA GLU A 60 11.92 -2.61 0.99
C GLU A 60 10.58 -2.02 0.54
N TYR A 61 9.74 -2.83 -0.10
CA TYR A 61 8.51 -2.38 -0.73
C TYR A 61 7.35 -3.28 -0.32
N PHE A 62 6.23 -2.68 0.07
CA PHE A 62 4.95 -3.34 0.26
C PHE A 62 3.91 -2.83 -0.73
N LYS A 63 3.18 -3.76 -1.36
CA LYS A 63 2.04 -3.49 -2.22
C LYS A 63 0.84 -4.27 -1.70
N TYR A 64 -0.23 -3.56 -1.34
CA TYR A 64 -1.46 -4.16 -0.84
C TYR A 64 -2.64 -3.71 -1.69
N THR A 65 -3.43 -4.64 -2.20
CA THR A 65 -4.62 -4.33 -3.01
C THR A 65 -5.88 -4.72 -2.28
N TRP A 66 -6.81 -3.79 -2.15
CA TRP A 66 -8.19 -4.06 -1.73
C TRP A 66 -9.13 -3.94 -2.90
N HIS A 67 -10.10 -4.84 -2.98
CA HIS A 67 -11.02 -4.95 -4.09
C HIS A 67 -12.46 -5.08 -3.58
N SER A 68 -13.42 -4.42 -4.23
CA SER A 68 -14.83 -4.48 -3.83
C SER A 68 -15.51 -5.79 -4.28
N ARG A 69 -15.12 -6.31 -5.45
CA ARG A 69 -15.63 -7.56 -6.06
C ARG A 69 -17.17 -7.60 -6.10
N GLY A 70 -17.79 -6.47 -6.41
CA GLY A 70 -19.26 -6.34 -6.46
C GLY A 70 -19.96 -6.41 -5.10
N THR A 71 -19.23 -6.56 -3.99
CA THR A 71 -19.85 -6.67 -2.65
C THR A 71 -20.16 -5.32 -2.00
N GLY A 72 -19.85 -4.20 -2.68
CA GLY A 72 -19.96 -2.85 -2.14
C GLY A 72 -18.95 -2.52 -1.02
N ALA A 73 -18.13 -3.49 -0.59
CA ALA A 73 -17.15 -3.30 0.47
C ALA A 73 -15.75 -3.76 0.02
N LEU A 74 -14.74 -2.93 0.29
CA LEU A 74 -13.35 -3.26 -0.01
C LEU A 74 -12.83 -4.36 0.92
N ARG A 75 -12.32 -5.45 0.33
CA ARG A 75 -11.66 -6.55 1.04
C ARG A 75 -10.23 -6.70 0.56
N LEU A 76 -9.32 -7.08 1.46
CA LEU A 76 -7.93 -7.32 1.07
C LEU A 76 -7.89 -8.48 0.07
N PHE A 77 -7.36 -8.20 -1.11
CA PHE A 77 -7.36 -9.12 -2.24
C PHE A 77 -5.95 -9.65 -2.53
N SER A 78 -4.93 -8.79 -2.47
CA SER A 78 -3.55 -9.18 -2.74
C SER A 78 -2.59 -8.45 -1.80
N LYS A 79 -1.47 -9.09 -1.51
CA LYS A 79 -0.41 -8.58 -0.65
C LYS A 79 0.94 -9.11 -1.17
N ILE A 80 1.79 -8.23 -1.68
CA ILE A 80 3.11 -8.62 -2.16
C ILE A 80 4.18 -7.67 -1.62
N ARG A 81 5.38 -8.22 -1.42
CA ARG A 81 6.53 -7.53 -0.86
C ARG A 81 7.75 -7.75 -1.73
N GLN A 82 8.55 -6.71 -1.88
CA GLN A 82 9.92 -6.79 -2.35
C GLN A 82 10.84 -6.49 -1.16
N ALA A 83 11.73 -7.41 -0.79
CA ALA A 83 12.56 -7.20 0.41
C ALA A 83 13.59 -6.07 0.24
N GLN A 84 14.05 -5.85 -0.99
CA GLN A 84 14.97 -4.79 -1.40
C GLN A 84 14.85 -4.61 -2.93
N ALA A 85 15.40 -3.52 -3.48
CA ALA A 85 15.39 -3.29 -4.93
C ALA A 85 16.00 -4.49 -5.68
N GLY A 86 15.26 -5.01 -6.67
CA GLY A 86 15.68 -6.13 -7.51
C GLY A 86 15.42 -7.52 -6.92
N ALA A 87 15.00 -7.62 -5.65
CA ALA A 87 14.56 -8.90 -5.09
C ALA A 87 13.26 -9.40 -5.76
N PRO A 88 12.98 -10.71 -5.76
CA PRO A 88 11.70 -11.22 -6.24
C PRO A 88 10.54 -10.69 -5.39
N TRP A 89 9.38 -10.53 -6.03
CA TRP A 89 8.13 -10.28 -5.32
C TRP A 89 7.66 -11.56 -4.64
N VAL A 90 7.43 -11.48 -3.34
CA VAL A 90 6.93 -12.58 -2.52
C VAL A 90 5.66 -12.17 -1.79
N ASP A 91 4.96 -13.12 -1.18
CA ASP A 91 3.80 -12.80 -0.35
C ASP A 91 4.17 -11.85 0.78
N ALA A 92 3.40 -10.76 0.90
CA ALA A 92 3.63 -9.81 1.99
C ALA A 92 3.09 -10.35 3.32
N PRO A 93 3.65 -9.87 4.45
CA PRO A 93 3.03 -10.06 5.75
C PRO A 93 1.63 -9.42 5.80
N SER A 94 0.87 -9.72 6.85
CA SER A 94 -0.39 -9.00 7.11
C SER A 94 -0.13 -7.50 7.23
N VAL A 95 -1.15 -6.67 6.94
CA VAL A 95 -1.03 -5.20 7.03
C VAL A 95 -0.57 -4.76 8.44
N LYS A 96 -1.03 -5.45 9.48
CA LYS A 96 -0.61 -5.21 10.87
C LYS A 96 0.86 -5.55 11.11
N ALA A 97 1.36 -6.63 10.51
CA ALA A 97 2.77 -7.00 10.63
C ALA A 97 3.67 -6.07 9.81
N ALA A 98 3.23 -5.58 8.65
CA ALA A 98 3.94 -4.51 7.94
C ALA A 98 3.96 -3.20 8.74
N GLU A 99 2.85 -2.82 9.38
CA GLU A 99 2.80 -1.67 10.28
C GLU A 99 3.85 -1.79 11.41
N PHE A 100 3.97 -2.97 12.01
CA PHE A 100 4.97 -3.23 13.05
C PHE A 100 6.40 -3.12 12.49
N ARG A 101 6.68 -3.75 11.34
CA ARG A 101 7.97 -3.68 10.67
C ARG A 101 8.41 -2.24 10.37
N VAL A 102 7.50 -1.42 9.86
CA VAL A 102 7.75 0.00 9.59
C VAL A 102 8.15 0.75 10.87
N ARG A 103 7.47 0.48 11.99
CA ARG A 103 7.83 1.09 13.29
C ARG A 103 9.18 0.64 13.81
N GLU A 104 9.51 -0.65 13.66
CA GLU A 104 10.82 -1.17 14.08
C GLU A 104 11.96 -0.51 13.32
N VAL A 105 11.78 -0.25 12.01
CA VAL A 105 12.80 0.46 11.21
C VAL A 105 12.91 1.92 11.64
N ALA A 106 11.77 2.61 11.85
CA ALA A 106 11.76 3.99 12.32
C ALA A 106 12.50 4.17 13.66
N ALA A 107 12.29 3.25 14.61
CA ALA A 107 12.92 3.28 15.92
C ALA A 107 14.44 3.03 15.88
N LYS A 108 14.95 2.34 14.86
CA LYS A 108 16.39 2.10 14.67
C LYS A 108 17.12 3.30 14.05
N ASN A 109 16.38 4.17 13.36
CA ASN A 109 16.91 5.33 12.65
C ASN A 109 16.69 6.65 13.42
N SER A 110 16.17 6.59 14.66
CA SER A 110 15.98 7.72 15.58
C SER A 110 17.13 7.80 16.59
#